data_AF-A0A3D1H3U1-F1
#
_entry.id   AF-A0A3D1H3U1-F1
#
_cell.length_a   1.000
_cell.length_b   1.000
_cell.length_c   1.000
_cell.angle_alpha   90.00
_cell.angle_beta   90.00
_cell.angle_gamma   90.00
#
_symmetry.space_group_name_H-M   'P 1'
#
loop_
_entity.id
_entity.type
_entity.pdbx_description
1 polymer ?
#
loop_
_entity_poly.entity_id
_entity_poly.type
_entity_poly.pdbx_seq_one_letter_code
_entity_poly.pdbx_strand_id
1 'polypeptide(L)' 'MKNNLELQEDVQNAIKWEPSINSSEIGVAVRDGVVTLSGTVDSYSKKLAAERATKNVIGVRAV' A
#
# COMPACT_ATOMS: atom_id res chain seq x y z
N MET A 1 16.09 -10.72 -4.00
CA MET A 1 15.61 -9.35 -3.66
C MET A 1 14.41 -9.10 -4.53
N LYS A 2 13.24 -8.79 -3.94
CA LYS A 2 12.09 -8.34 -4.74
C LYS A 2 12.47 -7.03 -5.43
N ASN A 3 12.17 -6.91 -6.71
CA ASN A 3 12.32 -5.65 -7.40
C ASN A 3 11.14 -4.71 -7.05
N ASN A 4 11.25 -3.42 -7.37
CA ASN A 4 10.24 -2.44 -6.99
C ASN A 4 8.85 -2.76 -7.58
N LEU A 5 8.78 -3.42 -8.74
CA LEU A 5 7.52 -3.79 -9.39
C LEU A 5 6.82 -4.91 -8.63
N GLU A 6 7.54 -5.97 -8.26
CA GLU A 6 6.99 -7.07 -7.46
C GLU A 6 6.46 -6.57 -6.11
N LEU A 7 7.22 -5.68 -5.45
CA LEU A 7 6.79 -5.10 -4.18
C LEU A 7 5.58 -4.18 -4.34
N GLN A 8 5.50 -3.45 -5.45
CA GLN A 8 4.34 -2.61 -5.77
C GLN A 8 3.08 -3.46 -5.97
N GLU A 9 3.16 -4.55 -6.73
CA GLU A 9 2.04 -5.47 -6.93
C GLU A 9 1.58 -6.11 -5.62
N ASP A 10 2.52 -6.53 -4.77
CA ASP A 10 2.20 -7.09 -3.46
C ASP A 10 1.48 -6.09 -2.56
N VAL A 11 1.91 -4.83 -2.56
CA VAL A 11 1.23 -3.76 -1.81
C VAL A 11 -0.15 -3.47 -2.38
N GLN A 12 -0.29 -3.40 -3.71
CA GLN A 12 -1.60 -3.21 -4.33
C GLN A 12 -2.55 -4.35 -3.99
N ASN A 13 -2.06 -5.58 -3.99
CA ASN A 13 -2.83 -6.75 -3.57
C ASN A 13 -3.22 -6.65 -2.10
N ALA A 14 -2.30 -6.30 -1.20
CA ALA A 14 -2.59 -6.13 0.22
C ALA A 14 -3.68 -5.08 0.48
N ILE A 15 -3.64 -3.95 -0.23
CA ILE A 15 -4.66 -2.90 -0.12
C ILE A 15 -5.99 -3.39 -0.72
N LYS A 16 -5.98 -4.13 -1.82
CA LYS A 16 -7.18 -4.72 -2.43
C LYS A 16 -7.86 -5.76 -1.54
N TRP A 17 -7.08 -6.44 -0.70
CA TRP A 17 -7.59 -7.37 0.31
C TRP A 17 -8.21 -6.68 1.52
N GLU A 18 -8.05 -5.37 1.68
CA GLU A 18 -8.63 -4.60 2.78
C GLU A 18 -10.05 -4.13 2.43
N PRO A 19 -11.11 -4.77 2.97
CA PRO A 19 -12.49 -4.50 2.56
C PRO A 19 -12.96 -3.09 2.92
N SER A 20 -12.27 -2.43 3.85
CA SER A 20 -12.56 -1.06 4.27
C SER A 20 -12.04 0.00 3.29
N ILE A 21 -11.23 -0.38 2.29
CA ILE A 21 -10.55 0.52 1.36
C ILE A 21 -10.93 0.21 -0.08
N ASN A 22 -11.20 1.26 -0.86
CA ASN A 22 -11.32 1.14 -2.31
C ASN A 22 -9.93 1.27 -2.95
N SER A 23 -9.33 0.15 -3.36
CA SER A 23 -7.99 0.14 -3.95
C SER A 23 -7.88 0.97 -5.23
N SER A 24 -9.00 1.20 -5.94
CA SER A 24 -9.01 2.00 -7.18
C SER A 24 -8.74 3.49 -6.95
N GLU A 25 -8.88 3.96 -5.70
CA GLU A 25 -8.66 5.36 -5.31
C GLU A 25 -7.27 5.60 -4.72
N ILE A 26 -6.48 4.53 -4.52
CA ILE A 26 -5.13 4.60 -3.94
C ILE A 26 -4.08 4.24 -5.00
N GLY A 27 -3.26 5.24 -5.34
CA GLY A 27 -2.00 5.05 -6.04
C GLY A 27 -0.91 4.50 -5.12
N VAL A 28 -0.15 3.53 -5.63
CA VAL A 28 0.99 2.93 -4.93
C VAL A 28 2.23 3.14 -5.78
N ALA A 29 3.26 3.76 -5.20
CA ALA A 29 4.58 3.87 -5.81
C ALA A 29 5.63 3.24 -4.89
N VAL A 30 6.62 2.55 -5.45
CA VAL A 30 7.67 1.89 -4.68
C VAL A 30 9.04 2.31 -5.22
N ARG A 31 9.93 2.70 -4.30
CA ARG A 31 11.31 3.05 -4.61
C ARG A 31 12.25 2.53 -3.54
N ASP A 32 13.09 1.56 -3.90
CA ASP A 32 14.13 0.99 -3.02
C ASP A 32 13.60 0.43 -1.69
N GLY A 33 12.39 -0.15 -1.74
CA GLY A 33 11.67 -0.68 -0.57
C GLY A 33 10.90 0.38 0.23
N VAL A 34 10.92 1.65 -0.18
CA VAL A 34 10.07 2.71 0.36
C VAL A 34 8.81 2.78 -0.47
N VAL A 35 7.65 2.61 0.16
CA VAL A 35 6.35 2.70 -0.48
C VAL A 35 5.79 4.10 -0.26
N THR A 36 5.10 4.64 -1.26
CA THR A 36 4.35 5.89 -1.15
C THR A 36 2.93 5.62 -1.57
N LEU A 37 2.00 5.90 -0.67
CA LEU A 37 0.56 5.84 -0.92
C LEU A 37 0.05 7.22 -1.29
N SER A 38 -0.62 7.36 -2.42
CA SER A 38 -1.29 8.58 -2.85
C SER A 38 -2.74 8.30 -3.13
N GLY A 39 -3.63 9.28 -2.98
CA GLY A 39 -5.07 9.08 -3.16
C GLY A 39 -5.89 9.81 -2.10
N THR A 40 -7.21 9.67 -2.22
CA THR A 40 -8.16 10.23 -1.27
C THR A 40 -8.92 9.09 -0.62
N VAL A 41 -9.13 9.17 0.70
CA VAL A 41 -9.95 8.21 1.44
C VAL A 41 -10.94 8.97 2.32
N ASP A 42 -12.13 8.41 2.49
CA ASP A 42 -13.24 9.09 3.17
C ASP A 42 -13.06 9.28 4.68
N SER A 43 -12.08 8.58 5.28
CA SER A 43 -11.90 8.59 6.73
C SER A 43 -10.44 8.37 7.12
N TYR A 44 -10.04 8.99 8.22
CA TYR A 44 -8.74 8.78 8.84
C TYR A 44 -8.48 7.30 9.20
N SER A 45 -9.52 6.56 9.57
CA SER A 45 -9.41 5.12 9.85
C SER A 45 -9.00 4.33 8.61
N LYS A 46 -9.52 4.68 7.43
CA LYS A 46 -9.14 4.06 6.14
C LYS A 46 -7.69 4.38 5.79
N LYS A 47 -7.23 5.62 6.05
CA LYS A 47 -5.82 5.99 5.89
C LYS A 47 -4.92 5.10 6.74
N LEU A 48 -5.27 4.92 8.02
CA LEU A 48 -4.49 4.09 8.94
C LEU A 48 -4.51 2.61 8.52
N ALA A 49 -5.66 2.12 8.04
CA ALA A 49 -5.77 0.76 7.49
C ALA A 49 -4.86 0.58 6.26
N ALA A 50 -4.81 1.55 5.34
CA ALA A 50 -3.96 1.49 4.14
C ALA A 50 -2.47 1.41 4.52
N GLU A 51 -2.07 2.24 5.48
CA GLU A 51 -0.70 2.25 6.00
C GLU A 51 -0.34 0.92 6.67
N ARG A 52 -1.25 0.35 7.47
CA ARG A 52 -1.05 -0.95 8.13
C ARG A 52 -0.98 -2.09 7.11
N ALA A 53 -1.89 -2.14 6.15
CA ALA A 53 -1.90 -3.14 5.08
C ALA A 53 -0.58 -3.11 4.31
N THR A 54 -0.08 -1.91 3.99
CA THR A 54 1.21 -1.73 3.31
C THR A 54 2.39 -2.18 4.17
N LYS A 55 2.43 -1.81 5.45
CA LYS A 55 3.50 -2.22 6.39
C LYS A 55 3.56 -3.73 6.61
N ASN A 56 2.44 -4.45 6.43
CA ASN A 56 2.41 -5.91 6.55
C ASN A 56 3.02 -6.64 5.35
N VAL A 57 3.33 -5.94 4.25
CA VAL A 57 3.92 -6.57 3.06
C VAL A 57 5.42 -6.82 3.26
N ILE A 58 5.82 -8.07 3.05
CA ILE A 58 7.21 -8.51 3.18
C ILE A 58 8.07 -7.82 2.11
N GLY A 59 9.02 -6.99 2.55
CA GLY A 59 9.92 -6.22 1.70
C GLY A 59 9.75 -4.71 1.83
N VAL A 60 8.68 -4.25 2.47
CA VAL A 60 8.48 -2.83 2.80
C VAL A 60 9.43 -2.43 3.91
N ARG A 61 10.18 -1.35 3.66
CA ARG A 61 11.11 -0.74 4.63
C ARG A 61 10.52 0.50 5.29
N ALA A 62 9.70 1.25 4.54
CA ALA A 62 9.01 2.46 5.00
C ALA A 62 7.76 2.73 4.14
N VAL A 63 6.82 3.51 4.71
CA VAL A 63 5.55 3.95 4.10
C VAL A 63 5.33 5.42 4.42
#